data_AF-A0A938MA46-F1
#
_entry.id   AF-A0A938MA46-F1
#
_cell.length_a   1.000
_cell.length_b   1.000
_cell.length_c   1.000
_cell.angle_alpha   90.00
_cell.angle_beta   90.00
_cell.angle_gamma   90.00
#
_symmetry.space_group_name_H-M   'P 1'
#
loop_
_entity.id
_entity.type
_entity.pdbx_description
1 polymer ?
#
loop_
_entity_poly.entity_id
_entity_poly.type
_entity_poly.pdbx_seq_one_letter_code
_entity_poly.pdbx_strand_id
1 'polypeptide(L)'
;MLAEPFEKHFTLERVKLALPPAAEIRRSILCAQCGEPTMATRIRRTANRRVCIPCARLHREKAGSQTDVDRARRRTRRRSF
;
A
#
# COMPACT_ATOMS: atom_id res chain seq x y z
N MET A 1 11.64 22.06 -24.64
CA MET A 1 10.76 21.79 -23.48
C MET A 1 11.36 22.24 -22.15
N LEU A 2 12.50 21.73 -21.66
CA LEU A 2 13.06 22.16 -20.36
C LEU A 2 13.78 23.52 -20.35
N ALA A 3 14.23 24.01 -21.52
CA ALA A 3 14.96 25.28 -21.65
C ALA A 3 14.08 26.45 -22.11
N GLU A 4 12.77 26.23 -22.26
CA GLU A 4 11.84 27.27 -22.70
C GLU A 4 11.32 28.08 -21.52
N PRO A 5 10.95 29.36 -21.73
CA PRO A 5 10.37 30.18 -20.67
C PRO A 5 9.11 29.57 -20.08
N PHE A 6 8.93 29.72 -18.77
CA PHE A 6 7.80 29.20 -18.00
C PHE A 6 6.45 29.66 -18.57
N GLU A 7 6.37 30.93 -18.94
CA GLU A 7 5.17 31.62 -19.42
C GLU A 7 4.67 31.07 -20.76
N LYS A 8 5.51 30.33 -21.51
CA LYS A 8 5.11 29.67 -22.74
C LYS A 8 4.22 28.44 -22.49
N HIS A 9 4.36 27.82 -21.32
CA HIS A 9 3.70 26.55 -20.97
C HIS A 9 2.72 26.69 -19.80
N PHE A 10 2.87 27.71 -18.97
CA PHE A 10 2.10 27.89 -17.74
C PHE A 10 1.54 29.31 -17.62
N THR A 11 0.31 29.41 -17.10
CA THR A 11 -0.36 30.67 -16.76
C THR A 11 -0.65 30.69 -15.26
N LEU A 12 -0.44 31.84 -14.62
CA LEU A 12 -0.69 32.04 -13.19
C LEU A 12 -1.81 33.06 -12.98
N GLU A 13 -2.84 32.64 -12.25
CA GLU A 13 -3.99 33.49 -11.94
C GLU A 13 -4.34 33.40 -10.45
N ARG A 14 -4.84 34.50 -9.89
CA ARG A 14 -5.38 34.51 -8.52
C ARG A 14 -6.83 34.07 -8.54
N VAL A 15 -7.11 32.91 -7.95
CA VAL A 15 -8.46 32.37 -7.82
C VAL A 15 -8.90 32.31 -6.36
N LYS A 16 -10.19 32.54 -6.11
CA LYS A 16 -10.80 32.23 -4.81
C LYS A 16 -11.21 30.77 -4.83
N LEU A 17 -10.59 29.96 -3.98
CA LEU A 17 -10.87 28.53 -3.88
C LEU A 17 -11.35 28.20 -2.47
N ALA A 18 -12.40 27.39 -2.36
CA ALA A 18 -12.74 26.72 -1.12
C ALA A 18 -11.83 25.49 -0.96
N LEU A 19 -10.94 25.52 0.01
CA LEU A 19 -10.03 24.40 0.27
C LEU A 19 -10.84 23.17 0.70
N PRO A 20 -10.47 21.96 0.23
CA PRO A 20 -11.04 20.74 0.77
C PRO A 20 -10.69 20.62 2.27
N PRO A 21 -11.44 19.84 3.04
CA PRO A 21 -11.09 19.57 4.43
C PRO A 21 -9.71 18.92 4.52
N ALA A 22 -9.07 19.07 5.68
CA ALA A 22 -7.80 18.43 5.97
C ALA A 22 -7.90 16.90 5.79
N ALA A 23 -6.82 16.29 5.31
CA ALA A 23 -6.76 14.85 5.13
C ALA A 23 -6.88 14.14 6.50
N GLU A 24 -7.83 13.19 6.59
CA GLU A 24 -8.04 12.40 7.80
C GLU A 24 -6.95 11.34 7.95
N ILE A 25 -6.35 11.23 9.15
CA ILE A 25 -5.40 10.16 9.47
C ILE A 25 -6.18 8.85 9.64
N ARG A 26 -5.98 7.92 8.70
CA ARG A 26 -6.60 6.60 8.73
C ARG A 26 -5.64 5.57 9.32
N ARG A 27 -6.18 4.65 10.11
CA ARG A 27 -5.41 3.50 10.62
C ARG A 27 -4.86 2.64 9.48
N SER A 28 -3.67 2.08 9.70
CA SER A 28 -3.10 1.04 8.84
C SER A 28 -3.66 -0.33 9.23
N ILE A 29 -3.91 -1.17 8.24
CA ILE A 29 -4.31 -2.57 8.39
C ILE A 29 -3.29 -3.41 7.63
N LEU A 30 -2.78 -4.47 8.26
CA LEU A 30 -1.85 -5.39 7.60
C LEU A 30 -2.59 -6.20 6.53
N CYS A 31 -2.02 -6.23 5.32
CA CYS A 31 -2.50 -7.11 4.27
C CYS A 31 -2.30 -8.58 4.66
N ALA A 32 -3.35 -9.39 4.62
CA ALA A 32 -3.26 -10.83 4.93
C ALA A 32 -2.43 -11.65 3.92
N GLN A 33 -2.01 -11.07 2.80
CA GLN A 33 -1.22 -11.72 1.76
C GLN A 33 0.25 -11.28 1.77
N CYS A 34 0.55 -9.98 1.62
CA CYS A 34 1.93 -9.48 1.61
C CYS A 34 2.46 -9.05 2.99
N GLY A 35 1.59 -8.88 3.99
CA GLY A 35 1.98 -8.43 5.33
C GLY A 35 2.23 -6.93 5.48
N GLU A 36 2.18 -6.15 4.40
CA GLU A 36 2.46 -4.71 4.44
C GLU A 36 1.33 -3.91 5.11
N PRO A 37 1.65 -2.85 5.88
CA PRO A 37 0.65 -1.94 6.43
C PRO A 37 0.05 -1.10 5.31
N THR A 38 -1.26 -1.26 5.09
CA THR A 38 -2.02 -0.54 4.06
C THR A 38 -3.09 0.32 4.72
N MET A 39 -3.28 1.56 4.23
CA MET A 39 -4.37 2.43 4.69
C MET A 39 -5.72 1.70 4.64
N ALA A 40 -6.52 1.80 5.71
CA ALA A 40 -7.77 1.04 5.83
C ALA A 40 -8.74 1.20 4.63
N THR A 41 -8.79 2.37 4.00
CA THR A 41 -9.64 2.64 2.81
C THR A 41 -9.14 1.95 1.53
N ARG A 42 -7.87 1.52 1.52
CA ARG A 42 -7.22 0.75 0.44
C ARG A 42 -7.17 -0.76 0.71
N ILE A 43 -7.88 -1.23 1.74
CA ILE A 43 -8.12 -2.66 1.95
C ILE A 43 -9.36 -3.10 1.16
N ARG A 44 -9.32 -4.33 0.65
CA ARG A 44 -10.45 -5.04 0.06
C ARG A 44 -10.73 -6.31 0.86
N ARG A 45 -12.00 -6.70 0.90
CA ARG A 45 -12.44 -7.97 1.48
C ARG A 45 -12.59 -8.97 0.34
N THR A 46 -11.81 -10.04 0.35
CA THR A 46 -11.89 -11.13 -0.64
C THR A 46 -12.11 -12.44 0.10
N ALA A 47 -13.19 -13.18 -0.24
CA ALA A 47 -13.69 -14.32 0.52
C ALA A 47 -13.80 -14.00 2.02
N ASN A 48 -12.76 -14.29 2.82
CA ASN A 48 -12.67 -13.97 4.26
C ASN A 48 -11.37 -13.23 4.67
N ARG A 49 -10.62 -12.67 3.71
CA ARG A 49 -9.33 -11.99 3.98
C ARG A 49 -9.42 -10.49 3.70
N ARG A 50 -8.67 -9.72 4.49
CA ARG A 50 -8.43 -8.29 4.27
C ARG A 50 -7.09 -8.15 3.57
N VAL A 51 -7.09 -7.70 2.32
CA VAL A 51 -5.89 -7.58 1.48
C VAL A 51 -5.80 -6.20 0.85
N CYS A 52 -4.59 -5.74 0.51
CA CYS A 52 -4.40 -4.50 -0.23
C CYS A 52 -4.96 -4.60 -1.66
N ILE A 53 -5.25 -3.45 -2.30
CA ILE A 53 -5.76 -3.40 -3.68
C ILE A 53 -4.89 -4.21 -4.67
N PRO A 54 -3.55 -4.15 -4.65
CA PRO A 54 -2.71 -4.98 -5.52
C PRO A 54 -2.94 -6.47 -5.31
N CYS A 55 -2.85 -6.98 -4.07
CA CYS A 55 -3.11 -8.39 -3.78
C CYS A 55 -4.54 -8.83 -4.14
N ALA A 56 -5.53 -7.96 -3.99
CA ALA A 56 -6.90 -8.21 -4.44
C ALA A 56 -7.06 -8.31 -5.96
N ARG A 57 -6.15 -7.68 -6.73
CA ARG A 57 -6.15 -7.73 -8.20
C ARG A 57 -5.28 -8.87 -8.75
N LEU A 58 -4.29 -9.32 -7.99
CA LEU A 58 -3.34 -10.37 -8.34
C LEU A 58 -3.92 -11.81 -8.25
N HIS A 59 -5.24 -11.98 -8.37
CA HIS A 59 -5.92 -13.28 -8.36
C HIS A 59 -5.60 -14.18 -9.57
N ARG A 60 -4.34 -14.29 -10.02
CA ARG A 60 -3.97 -15.32 -11.00
C ARG A 60 -2.63 -16.02 -10.85
N GLU A 61 -1.68 -15.58 -10.02
CA GLU A 61 -0.40 -16.30 -9.92
C GLU A 61 0.11 -16.34 -8.48
N LYS A 62 0.44 -17.54 -8.02
CA LYS A 62 1.02 -17.90 -6.70
C LYS A 62 0.02 -18.17 -5.58
N ALA A 63 -0.82 -19.18 -5.79
CA ALA A 63 -1.07 -20.16 -4.73
C ALA A 63 0.24 -20.94 -4.49
N GLY A 64 0.94 -20.66 -3.39
CA GLY A 64 2.02 -21.53 -2.90
C GLY A 64 3.41 -20.91 -2.85
N SER A 65 3.78 -20.38 -1.69
CA SER A 65 5.09 -20.60 -1.05
C SER A 65 5.09 -20.09 0.40
N GLN A 66 4.05 -20.45 1.17
CA GLN A 66 3.98 -20.18 2.61
C GLN A 66 4.80 -21.19 3.44
N THR A 67 5.71 -21.94 2.82
CA THR A 67 6.59 -22.90 3.51
C THR A 67 7.95 -22.32 3.90
N ASP A 68 8.30 -21.11 3.47
CA ASP A 68 9.64 -20.53 3.79
C ASP A 68 9.66 -19.61 5.01
N VAL A 69 8.55 -18.96 5.38
CA VAL A 69 8.54 -18.02 6.52
C VAL A 69 8.53 -18.76 7.87
N ASP A 70 7.88 -19.93 7.94
CA ASP A 70 7.81 -20.74 9.17
C ASP A 70 9.10 -21.52 9.49
N ARG A 71 10.01 -21.66 8.51
CA ARG A 71 11.32 -22.29 8.74
C ARG A 71 12.30 -21.36 9.46
N ALA A 72 12.16 -20.04 9.28
CA ALA A 72 13.01 -19.04 9.93
C ALA A 72 12.77 -18.92 11.45
N ARG A 73 11.55 -19.20 11.93
CA ARG A 73 11.22 -19.14 13.37
C ARG A 73 11.53 -20.42 14.16
N ARG A 74 11.70 -21.57 13.49
CA ARG A 74 12.03 -22.85 14.18
C ARG A 74 13.52 -23.07 14.42
N ARG A 75 14.42 -22.32 13.74
CA ARG A 75 15.88 -22.43 13.95
C ARG A 75 16.43 -21.57 15.09
N THR A 76 15.74 -20.51 15.50
CA THR A 76 16.22 -19.60 16.56
C THR A 76 15.80 -19.98 17.98
N ARG A 77 14.95 -21.02 18.17
CA ARG A 77 14.53 -21.53 19.50
C ARG A 77 15.24 -22.82 19.96
N ARG A 78 16.30 -23.28 19.28
CA ARG A 78 17.05 -24.50 19.64
C ARG A 78 18.55 -24.27 19.96
N ARG A 79 18.98 -23.02 20.18
CA ARG A 79 20.34 -22.68 20.64
C ARG A 79 20.32 -21.78 21.89
N SER A 80 19.51 -22.18 22.87
CA SER A 80 19.63 -21.71 24.25
C SER A 80 19.75 -22.93 25.13
N PHE A 81 20.97 -23.46 25.20
CA PHE A 81 21.58 -24.22 26.28
C PHE A 81 23.09 -24.19 26.02
#